data_AF-A0A959J206-F1
#
_entry.id   AF-A0A959J206-F1
#
_cell.length_a   1.000
_cell.length_b   1.000
_cell.length_c   1.000
_cell.angle_alpha   90.00
_cell.angle_beta   90.00
_cell.angle_gamma   90.00
#
_symmetry.space_group_name_H-M   'P 1'
#
loop_
_entity.id
_entity.type
_entity.pdbx_description
1 polymer ?
#
loop_
_entity_poly.entity_id
_entity_poly.type
_entity_poly.pdbx_seq_one_letter_code
_entity_poly.pdbx_strand_id
1 'polypeptide(L)'
;KNLREILDWLRDELAVIYEREASKLTKSPWDMRNNYIHWILKNRNISPVMLSAPDEINTEVHDLSDPYYLDPTLLQLLEMQHNALLMFTSCAWFFDEISGIESTQVLKYAKRAMEIAQDLTGIDLHDTFVRKLEIAHSNVYENGATIYKEHIIPARLKAMGKVFFQGFLNINEETDLKTIQELTQMLVNLREAHITVDHLNKCQNHYHRMERQFVNNQLTFPSNEWEDAFEDLGEALGFD
;
A
#
# COMPACT_ATOMS: atom_id res chain seq x y z
N LYS A 1 19.99 9.59 -18.60
CA LYS A 1 18.80 10.42 -18.28
C LYS A 1 18.64 10.44 -16.78
N ASN A 2 18.33 11.58 -16.18
CA ASN A 2 18.32 11.71 -14.72
C ASN A 2 16.96 11.22 -14.17
N LEU A 3 16.95 10.67 -12.95
CA LEU A 3 15.75 10.28 -12.18
C LEU A 3 14.67 11.38 -12.23
N ARG A 4 15.09 12.64 -12.25
CA ARG A 4 14.22 13.81 -12.39
C ARG A 4 13.27 13.74 -13.59
N GLU A 5 13.75 13.39 -14.78
CA GLU A 5 12.93 13.34 -15.99
C GLU A 5 11.84 12.25 -15.90
N ILE A 6 12.14 11.17 -15.19
CA ILE A 6 11.21 10.06 -14.96
C ILE A 6 10.09 10.50 -14.01
N LEU A 7 10.45 11.24 -12.96
CA LEU A 7 9.50 11.81 -12.00
C LEU A 7 8.67 12.94 -12.61
N ASP A 8 9.26 13.76 -13.48
CA ASP A 8 8.52 14.78 -14.24
C ASP A 8 7.46 14.12 -15.13
N TRP A 9 7.82 13.04 -15.85
CA TRP A 9 6.84 12.25 -16.60
C TRP A 9 5.72 11.71 -15.70
N LEU A 10 6.06 11.07 -14.58
CA LEU A 10 5.05 10.49 -13.69
C LEU A 10 4.13 11.58 -13.12
N ARG A 11 4.67 12.73 -12.71
CA ARG A 11 3.87 13.88 -12.26
C ARG A 11 2.86 14.31 -13.31
N ASP A 12 3.28 14.41 -14.57
CA ASP A 12 2.43 14.90 -15.65
C ASP A 12 1.30 13.91 -15.97
N GLU A 13 1.56 12.61 -15.96
CA GLU A 13 0.51 11.58 -16.09
C GLU A 13 -0.48 11.64 -14.91
N LEU A 14 0.01 11.72 -13.68
CA LEU A 14 -0.82 11.82 -12.47
C LEU A 14 -1.65 13.11 -12.46
N ALA A 15 -1.14 14.21 -13.01
CA ALA A 15 -1.85 15.48 -13.15
C ALA A 15 -3.06 15.35 -14.09
N VAL A 16 -2.88 14.67 -15.24
CA VAL A 16 -3.97 14.40 -16.19
C VAL A 16 -5.05 13.53 -15.55
N ILE A 17 -4.64 12.47 -14.84
CA ILE A 17 -5.58 11.59 -14.12
C ILE A 17 -6.33 12.38 -13.05
N TYR A 18 -5.61 13.16 -12.25
CA TYR A 18 -6.19 13.97 -11.18
C TYR A 18 -7.24 14.94 -11.71
N GLU A 19 -6.89 15.73 -12.71
CA GLU A 19 -7.81 16.73 -13.28
C GLU A 19 -9.08 16.05 -13.82
N ARG A 20 -8.93 14.96 -14.58
CA ARG A 20 -10.06 14.21 -15.15
C ARG A 20 -11.01 13.68 -14.07
N GLU A 21 -10.47 13.08 -13.01
CA GLU A 21 -11.29 12.45 -11.97
C GLU A 21 -11.84 13.47 -10.96
N ALA A 22 -11.01 14.41 -10.51
CA ALA A 22 -11.43 15.40 -9.53
C ALA A 22 -12.42 16.41 -10.11
N SER A 23 -12.38 16.72 -11.42
CA SER A 23 -13.40 17.55 -12.09
C SER A 23 -14.82 16.97 -12.03
N LYS A 24 -14.96 15.67 -11.77
CA LYS A 24 -16.27 15.04 -11.55
C LYS A 24 -16.84 15.34 -10.16
N LEU A 25 -15.98 15.70 -9.20
CA LEU A 25 -16.30 15.87 -7.78
C LEU A 25 -16.25 17.34 -7.34
N THR A 26 -15.43 18.17 -7.99
CA THR A 26 -15.28 19.59 -7.67
C THR A 26 -15.11 20.45 -8.92
N LYS A 27 -15.61 21.69 -8.86
CA LYS A 27 -15.48 22.68 -9.95
C LYS A 27 -14.07 23.26 -10.08
N SER A 28 -13.28 23.20 -9.00
CA SER A 28 -11.91 23.73 -8.96
C SER A 28 -10.93 22.70 -8.37
N PRO A 29 -10.57 21.65 -9.13
CA PRO A 29 -9.65 20.61 -8.65
C PRO A 29 -8.31 21.17 -8.16
N TRP A 30 -7.65 22.01 -8.96
CA TRP A 30 -6.34 22.53 -8.61
C TRP A 30 -6.36 23.46 -7.39
N ASP A 31 -7.42 24.24 -7.21
CA ASP A 31 -7.60 25.03 -5.99
C ASP A 31 -7.80 24.13 -4.78
N MET A 32 -8.59 23.05 -4.91
CA MET A 32 -8.77 22.05 -3.86
C MET A 32 -7.43 21.40 -3.47
N ARG A 33 -6.63 21.00 -4.47
CA ARG A 33 -5.28 20.46 -4.27
C ARG A 33 -4.36 21.42 -3.53
N ASN A 34 -4.38 22.69 -3.88
CA ASN A 34 -3.56 23.71 -3.20
C ASN A 34 -4.02 23.95 -1.76
N ASN A 35 -5.33 23.89 -1.52
CA ASN A 35 -5.91 24.08 -0.19
C ASN A 35 -5.81 22.86 0.71
N TYR A 36 -5.55 21.67 0.15
CA TYR A 36 -5.48 20.40 0.87
C TYR A 36 -4.48 20.42 2.04
N ILE A 37 -3.41 21.20 1.95
CA ILE A 37 -2.45 21.37 3.05
C ILE A 37 -3.11 21.85 4.35
N HIS A 38 -4.11 22.73 4.27
CA HIS A 38 -4.83 23.22 5.44
C HIS A 38 -5.70 22.13 6.07
N TRP A 39 -6.27 21.25 5.24
CA TRP A 39 -7.02 20.09 5.70
C TRP A 39 -6.09 19.10 6.43
N ILE A 40 -4.90 18.82 5.87
CA ILE A 40 -3.88 17.99 6.53
C ILE A 40 -3.47 18.58 7.88
N LEU A 41 -3.13 19.87 7.93
CA LEU A 41 -2.68 20.54 9.15
C LEU A 41 -3.75 20.60 10.25
N LYS A 42 -5.02 20.68 9.87
CA LYS A 42 -6.15 20.74 10.81
C LYS A 42 -6.52 19.36 11.36
N ASN A 43 -6.40 18.31 10.54
CA ASN A 43 -6.84 16.96 10.90
C ASN A 43 -5.71 16.05 11.38
N ARG A 44 -4.45 16.53 11.43
CA ARG A 44 -3.31 15.75 11.96
C ARG A 44 -2.68 16.39 13.19
N ASN A 45 -2.87 15.77 14.35
CA ASN A 45 -1.97 15.86 15.50
C ASN A 45 -0.69 15.02 15.27
N ILE A 46 0.00 15.17 14.13
CA ILE A 46 1.03 14.21 13.72
C ILE A 46 2.26 14.86 13.06
N SER A 47 3.45 14.47 13.53
CA SER A 47 4.79 14.84 13.05
C SER A 47 5.00 14.57 11.55
N PRO A 48 5.81 15.39 10.82
CA PRO A 48 6.13 15.20 9.40
C PRO A 48 6.61 13.79 9.01
N VAL A 49 7.16 13.01 9.95
CA VAL A 49 7.67 11.64 9.76
C VAL A 49 6.55 10.60 9.56
N MET A 50 5.31 10.89 9.95
CA MET A 50 4.17 9.97 9.78
C MET A 50 3.44 10.17 8.44
N LEU A 51 3.76 11.23 7.69
CA LEU A 51 3.30 11.40 6.29
C LEU A 51 4.00 10.41 5.33
N SER A 52 5.04 9.72 5.79
CA SER A 52 5.82 8.73 5.04
C SER A 52 5.40 7.27 5.28
N ALA A 53 4.41 7.00 6.13
CA ALA A 53 3.84 5.67 6.32
C ALA A 53 2.57 5.53 5.47
N PRO A 54 2.49 4.57 4.53
CA PRO A 54 1.31 4.38 3.68
C PRO A 54 0.05 3.88 4.43
N ASP A 55 0.19 3.50 5.70
CA ASP A 55 -0.83 2.73 6.44
C ASP A 55 -1.64 3.53 7.48
N GLU A 56 -1.45 4.86 7.59
CA GLU A 56 -2.08 5.66 8.66
C GLU A 56 -2.80 6.91 8.14
N ILE A 57 -3.65 6.75 7.13
CA ILE A 57 -4.80 7.64 7.01
C ILE A 57 -5.93 6.94 7.76
N ASN A 58 -6.14 7.36 9.01
CA ASN A 58 -7.31 6.98 9.80
C ASN A 58 -8.55 7.42 9.02
N THR A 59 -9.20 6.47 8.34
CA THR A 59 -10.51 6.62 7.71
C THR A 59 -11.65 6.46 8.70
N GLU A 60 -11.36 6.35 10.00
CA GLU A 60 -12.38 6.19 11.04
C GLU A 60 -13.18 7.49 11.23
N VAL A 61 -14.37 7.43 10.64
CA VAL A 61 -15.60 8.17 10.98
C VAL A 61 -15.50 9.69 10.84
N HIS A 62 -15.56 10.16 9.59
CA HIS A 62 -15.95 11.54 9.32
C HIS A 62 -17.48 11.66 9.34
N ASP A 63 -17.98 12.38 10.34
CA ASP A 63 -19.39 12.78 10.45
C ASP A 63 -19.82 13.53 9.17
N LEU A 64 -20.86 13.05 8.50
CA LEU A 64 -21.42 13.68 7.29
C LEU A 64 -21.96 15.10 7.54
N SER A 65 -22.12 15.48 8.81
CA SER A 65 -22.48 16.84 9.22
C SER A 65 -21.28 17.78 9.37
N ASP A 66 -20.04 17.29 9.22
CA ASP A 66 -18.85 18.12 9.25
C ASP A 66 -18.81 19.03 7.99
N PRO A 67 -18.81 20.37 8.15
CA PRO A 67 -18.66 21.29 7.02
C PRO A 67 -17.31 21.16 6.28
N TYR A 68 -16.38 20.36 6.80
CA TYR A 68 -15.09 20.01 6.18
C TYR A 68 -15.03 18.58 5.63
N TYR A 69 -16.17 17.89 5.55
CA TYR A 69 -16.28 16.58 4.92
C TYR A 69 -15.78 16.65 3.47
N LEU A 70 -14.85 15.76 3.15
CA LEU A 70 -14.39 15.51 1.78
C LEU A 70 -14.89 14.14 1.35
N ASP A 71 -15.38 14.07 0.11
CA ASP A 71 -15.67 12.81 -0.54
C ASP A 71 -14.44 11.87 -0.47
N PRO A 72 -14.59 10.59 -0.08
CA PRO A 72 -13.46 9.68 0.09
C PRO A 72 -12.62 9.49 -1.18
N THR A 73 -13.25 9.49 -2.36
CA THR A 73 -12.55 9.42 -3.64
C THR A 73 -11.77 10.71 -3.90
N LEU A 74 -12.37 11.88 -3.60
CA LEU A 74 -11.65 13.16 -3.68
C LEU A 74 -10.45 13.20 -2.73
N LEU A 75 -10.57 12.66 -1.51
CA LEU A 75 -9.48 12.60 -0.55
C LEU A 75 -8.31 11.75 -1.07
N GLN A 76 -8.59 10.58 -1.65
CA GLN A 76 -7.56 9.74 -2.27
C GLN A 76 -6.89 10.45 -3.46
N LEU A 77 -7.65 11.13 -4.31
CA LEU A 77 -7.11 11.94 -5.41
C LEU A 77 -6.17 13.06 -4.91
N LEU A 78 -6.51 13.69 -3.78
CA LEU A 78 -5.68 14.70 -3.13
C LEU A 78 -4.41 14.09 -2.50
N GLU A 79 -4.52 12.89 -1.92
CA GLU A 79 -3.37 12.12 -1.42
C GLU A 79 -2.41 11.73 -2.55
N MET A 80 -2.94 11.32 -3.71
CA MET A 80 -2.16 11.02 -4.91
C MET A 80 -1.34 12.24 -5.35
N GLN A 81 -1.98 13.42 -5.43
CA GLN A 81 -1.29 14.67 -5.77
C GLN A 81 -0.30 15.13 -4.69
N HIS A 82 -0.59 14.85 -3.42
CA HIS A 82 0.34 15.13 -2.32
C HIS A 82 1.60 14.26 -2.43
N ASN A 83 1.46 12.95 -2.69
CA ASN A 83 2.61 12.08 -2.97
C ASN A 83 3.39 12.57 -4.20
N ALA A 84 2.69 13.03 -5.24
CA ALA A 84 3.34 13.60 -6.41
C ALA A 84 4.15 14.87 -6.11
N LEU A 85 3.76 15.67 -5.11
CA LEU A 85 4.57 16.78 -4.60
C LEU A 85 5.77 16.30 -3.77
N LEU A 86 5.58 15.29 -2.92
CA LEU A 86 6.63 14.72 -2.08
C LEU A 86 7.73 14.02 -2.90
N MET A 87 7.40 13.56 -4.11
CA MET A 87 8.40 13.16 -5.10
C MET A 87 9.40 14.28 -5.46
N PHE A 88 9.17 15.52 -5.05
CA PHE A 88 10.07 16.66 -5.27
C PHE A 88 10.58 17.28 -3.96
N THR A 89 10.38 16.62 -2.81
CA THR A 89 10.86 17.06 -1.49
C THR A 89 12.09 16.28 -1.06
N SER A 90 13.27 16.70 -1.51
CA SER A 90 14.61 16.39 -0.98
C SER A 90 15.66 16.81 -2.01
N CYS A 91 16.94 16.80 -1.67
CA CYS A 91 18.02 16.94 -2.67
C CYS A 91 18.25 15.66 -3.49
N ALA A 92 17.30 14.71 -3.53
CA ALA A 92 17.42 13.39 -4.18
C ALA A 92 17.88 13.43 -5.65
N TRP A 93 17.61 14.52 -6.37
CA TRP A 93 18.01 14.74 -7.79
C TRP A 93 19.44 15.27 -7.95
N PHE A 94 20.10 15.63 -6.85
CA PHE A 94 21.45 16.18 -6.80
C PHE A 94 22.49 15.18 -6.29
N PHE A 95 22.07 14.01 -5.81
CA PHE A 95 22.98 12.99 -5.31
C PHE A 95 23.40 12.05 -6.43
N ASP A 96 24.67 11.66 -6.39
CA ASP A 96 25.29 10.78 -7.38
C ASP A 96 24.68 9.36 -7.38
N GLU A 97 23.92 8.98 -6.34
CA GLU A 97 23.44 7.61 -6.13
C GLU A 97 21.91 7.50 -5.88
N ILE A 98 21.24 6.69 -6.70
CA ILE A 98 19.79 6.44 -6.64
C ILE A 98 19.41 5.51 -5.48
N SER A 99 20.33 4.68 -4.99
CA SER A 99 20.07 3.80 -3.85
C SER A 99 20.13 4.52 -2.49
N GLY A 100 20.37 5.83 -2.46
CA GLY A 100 20.37 6.65 -1.25
C GLY A 100 19.01 6.70 -0.55
N ILE A 101 19.02 7.08 0.74
CA ILE A 101 17.80 7.12 1.57
C ILE A 101 16.79 8.13 1.02
N GLU A 102 17.28 9.26 0.50
CA GLU A 102 16.46 10.31 -0.10
C GLU A 102 15.78 9.84 -1.40
N SER A 103 16.57 9.28 -2.32
CA SER A 103 16.09 8.78 -3.61
C SER A 103 15.12 7.60 -3.44
N THR A 104 15.41 6.68 -2.52
CA THR A 104 14.50 5.58 -2.21
C THR A 104 13.20 6.06 -1.55
N GLN A 105 13.24 7.11 -0.72
CA GLN A 105 12.01 7.71 -0.18
C GLN A 105 11.15 8.36 -1.27
N VAL A 106 11.77 9.07 -2.21
CA VAL A 106 11.09 9.61 -3.41
C VAL A 106 10.41 8.50 -4.21
N LEU A 107 11.10 7.39 -4.44
CA LEU A 107 10.53 6.23 -5.15
C LEU A 107 9.34 5.60 -4.42
N LYS A 108 9.30 5.65 -3.07
CA LYS A 108 8.12 5.22 -2.29
C LYS A 108 6.92 6.14 -2.52
N TYR A 109 7.12 7.45 -2.57
CA TYR A 109 6.05 8.39 -2.90
C TYR A 109 5.53 8.18 -4.33
N ALA A 110 6.44 7.96 -5.29
CA ALA A 110 6.08 7.61 -6.66
C ALA A 110 5.21 6.35 -6.72
N LYS A 111 5.64 5.28 -6.02
CA LYS A 111 4.88 4.03 -5.91
C LYS A 111 3.48 4.25 -5.34
N ARG A 112 3.37 4.97 -4.21
CA ARG A 112 2.07 5.25 -3.58
C ARG A 112 1.13 6.03 -4.50
N ALA A 113 1.65 7.03 -5.22
CA ALA A 113 0.84 7.79 -6.16
C ALA A 113 0.32 6.93 -7.32
N MET A 114 1.16 6.04 -7.87
CA MET A 114 0.73 5.11 -8.93
C MET A 114 -0.29 4.10 -8.43
N GLU A 115 -0.14 3.59 -7.21
CA GLU A 115 -1.12 2.66 -6.60
C GLU A 115 -2.49 3.32 -6.46
N ILE A 116 -2.56 4.55 -5.95
CA ILE A 116 -3.83 5.28 -5.85
C ILE A 116 -4.44 5.52 -7.25
N ALA A 117 -3.62 5.86 -8.25
CA ALA A 117 -4.09 6.05 -9.62
C ALA A 117 -4.69 4.75 -10.20
N GLN A 118 -4.01 3.62 -9.98
CA GLN A 118 -4.47 2.30 -10.39
C GLN A 118 -5.78 1.93 -9.68
N ASP A 119 -5.84 2.07 -8.35
CA ASP A 119 -6.99 1.69 -7.53
C ASP A 119 -8.25 2.49 -7.93
N LEU A 120 -8.09 3.77 -8.24
CA LEU A 120 -9.21 4.66 -8.58
C LEU A 120 -9.65 4.57 -10.04
N THR A 121 -8.74 4.25 -10.97
CA THR A 121 -9.01 4.41 -12.42
C THR A 121 -8.68 3.19 -13.27
N GLY A 122 -8.00 2.19 -12.71
CA GLY A 122 -7.47 1.04 -13.43
C GLY A 122 -6.29 1.36 -14.36
N ILE A 123 -5.78 2.59 -14.36
CA ILE A 123 -4.67 3.02 -15.23
C ILE A 123 -3.34 2.65 -14.60
N ASP A 124 -2.64 1.71 -15.25
CA ASP A 124 -1.35 1.23 -14.77
C ASP A 124 -0.20 2.07 -15.33
N LEU A 125 0.41 2.86 -14.45
CA LEU A 125 1.64 3.62 -14.74
C LEU A 125 2.91 2.89 -14.31
N HIS A 126 2.79 1.84 -13.50
CA HIS A 126 3.88 1.16 -12.81
C HIS A 126 4.88 0.55 -13.80
N ASP A 127 4.39 -0.23 -14.75
CA ASP A 127 5.25 -0.91 -15.73
C ASP A 127 6.07 0.05 -16.59
N THR A 128 5.42 1.16 -17.00
CA THR A 128 6.10 2.21 -17.76
C THR A 128 7.11 2.95 -16.89
N PHE A 129 6.79 3.20 -15.62
CA PHE A 129 7.70 3.79 -14.66
C PHE A 129 8.95 2.93 -14.44
N VAL A 130 8.77 1.61 -14.22
CA VAL A 130 9.88 0.66 -14.04
C VAL A 130 10.76 0.61 -15.28
N ARG A 131 10.19 0.52 -16.50
CA ARG A 131 10.97 0.60 -17.75
C ARG A 131 11.77 1.90 -17.86
N LYS A 132 11.19 3.02 -17.43
CA LYS A 132 11.90 4.30 -17.41
C LYS A 132 13.00 4.33 -16.34
N LEU A 133 12.92 3.56 -15.26
CA LEU A 133 13.99 3.48 -14.27
C LEU A 133 15.21 2.67 -14.77
N GLU A 134 15.06 1.83 -15.79
CA GLU A 134 16.18 1.06 -16.38
C GLU A 134 17.27 1.97 -16.98
N ILE A 135 16.90 3.18 -17.42
CA ILE A 135 17.82 4.19 -17.96
C ILE A 135 18.41 5.12 -16.89
N ALA A 136 18.02 4.95 -15.62
CA ALA A 136 18.53 5.71 -14.50
C ALA A 136 19.76 5.01 -13.91
N HIS A 137 20.94 5.63 -14.07
CA HIS A 137 22.21 5.04 -13.66
C HIS A 137 22.34 4.97 -12.12
N SER A 138 22.86 3.86 -11.61
CA SER A 138 23.32 3.71 -10.23
C SER A 138 24.81 3.38 -10.24
N ASN A 139 25.55 3.84 -9.24
CA ASN A 139 26.96 3.49 -9.07
C ASN A 139 27.13 2.17 -8.29
N VAL A 140 26.06 1.65 -7.68
CA VAL A 140 26.07 0.45 -6.83
C VAL A 140 25.26 -0.70 -7.42
N TYR A 141 24.17 -0.39 -8.13
CA TYR A 141 23.27 -1.36 -8.75
C TYR A 141 23.33 -1.26 -10.27
N GLU A 142 22.74 -2.23 -10.97
CA GLU A 142 22.66 -2.22 -12.43
C GLU A 142 21.96 -0.96 -12.96
N ASN A 143 20.82 -0.60 -12.36
CA ASN A 143 20.07 0.61 -12.68
C ASN A 143 19.01 0.90 -11.60
N GLY A 144 18.29 2.01 -11.77
CA GLY A 144 17.20 2.42 -10.88
C GLY A 144 16.03 1.42 -10.80
N ALA A 145 15.80 0.60 -11.83
CA ALA A 145 14.72 -0.39 -11.81
C ALA A 145 15.06 -1.55 -10.86
N THR A 146 16.32 -1.97 -10.80
CA THR A 146 16.81 -2.94 -9.82
C THR A 146 16.58 -2.43 -8.39
N ILE A 147 16.98 -1.19 -8.12
CA ILE A 147 16.76 -0.56 -6.80
C ILE A 147 15.26 -0.54 -6.46
N TYR A 148 14.43 -0.15 -7.41
CA TYR A 148 12.99 -0.09 -7.21
C TYR A 148 12.39 -1.47 -6.88
N LYS A 149 12.77 -2.50 -7.64
CA LYS A 149 12.29 -3.88 -7.42
C LYS A 149 12.80 -4.50 -6.13
N GLU A 150 14.03 -4.21 -5.71
CA GLU A 150 14.63 -4.84 -4.52
C GLU A 150 14.37 -4.07 -3.22
N HIS A 151 14.22 -2.75 -3.28
CA HIS A 151 14.12 -1.91 -2.07
C HIS A 151 12.75 -1.24 -1.88
N ILE A 152 11.98 -1.05 -2.95
CA ILE A 152 10.73 -0.27 -2.90
C ILE A 152 9.51 -1.20 -2.97
N ILE A 153 9.49 -2.16 -3.89
CA ILE A 153 8.44 -3.18 -3.97
C ILE A 153 8.34 -4.01 -2.67
N PRO A 154 9.45 -4.56 -2.13
CA PRO A 154 9.37 -5.45 -0.98
C PRO A 154 9.08 -4.72 0.31
N ALA A 155 9.25 -3.39 0.39
CA ALA A 155 8.95 -2.65 1.62
C ALA A 155 7.45 -2.69 1.97
N ARG A 156 6.56 -2.55 0.99
CA ARG A 156 5.11 -2.70 1.18
C ARG A 156 4.73 -4.16 1.41
N LEU A 157 5.34 -5.07 0.66
CA LEU A 157 4.98 -6.48 0.76
C LEU A 157 5.50 -7.12 2.06
N LYS A 158 6.63 -6.64 2.61
CA LYS A 158 7.07 -6.95 3.99
C LYS A 158 6.13 -6.36 5.04
N ALA A 159 5.64 -5.13 4.83
CA ALA A 159 4.61 -4.56 5.70
C ALA A 159 3.31 -5.39 5.66
N MET A 160 2.87 -5.83 4.48
CA MET A 160 1.77 -6.78 4.32
C MET A 160 2.06 -8.11 5.01
N GLY A 161 3.27 -8.67 4.89
CA GLY A 161 3.67 -9.86 5.63
C GLY A 161 3.55 -9.68 7.15
N LYS A 162 3.87 -8.49 7.66
CA LYS A 162 3.68 -8.14 9.08
C LYS A 162 2.21 -8.00 9.46
N VAL A 163 1.39 -7.35 8.63
CA VAL A 163 -0.06 -7.22 8.84
C VAL A 163 -0.74 -8.58 8.80
N PHE A 164 -0.42 -9.41 7.79
CA PHE A 164 -0.84 -10.80 7.71
C PHE A 164 -0.46 -11.55 9.00
N PHE A 165 0.81 -11.49 9.41
CA PHE A 165 1.29 -12.17 10.61
C PHE A 165 0.51 -11.76 11.87
N GLN A 166 0.25 -10.46 12.04
CA GLN A 166 -0.52 -9.94 13.18
C GLN A 166 -1.99 -10.34 13.12
N GLY A 167 -2.64 -10.18 11.96
CA GLY A 167 -4.04 -10.57 11.77
C GLY A 167 -4.24 -12.07 11.97
N PHE A 168 -3.34 -12.89 11.43
CA PHE A 168 -3.37 -14.34 11.54
C PHE A 168 -3.33 -14.81 12.99
N LEU A 169 -2.42 -14.26 13.81
CA LEU A 169 -2.28 -14.70 15.20
C LEU A 169 -3.49 -14.34 16.08
N ASN A 170 -4.37 -13.48 15.59
CA ASN A 170 -5.59 -13.07 16.27
C ASN A 170 -6.82 -13.87 15.83
N ILE A 171 -6.71 -14.75 14.84
CA ILE A 171 -7.82 -15.61 14.40
C ILE A 171 -8.31 -16.44 15.59
N ASN A 172 -9.63 -16.47 15.74
CA ASN A 172 -10.38 -17.25 16.73
C ASN A 172 -11.80 -17.51 16.19
N GLU A 173 -12.61 -18.25 16.94
CA GLU A 173 -13.99 -18.62 16.56
C GLU A 173 -14.95 -17.43 16.38
N GLU A 174 -14.62 -16.24 16.88
CA GLU A 174 -15.41 -15.02 16.69
C GLU A 174 -14.96 -14.21 15.47
N THR A 175 -13.87 -14.61 14.82
CA THR A 175 -13.34 -13.91 13.63
C THR A 175 -14.32 -14.08 12.47
N ASP A 176 -14.64 -12.97 11.79
CA ASP A 176 -15.59 -13.01 10.69
C ASP A 176 -15.01 -13.71 9.45
N LEU A 177 -15.90 -14.32 8.66
CA LEU A 177 -15.55 -15.06 7.45
C LEU A 177 -14.72 -14.23 6.45
N LYS A 178 -15.05 -12.94 6.30
CA LYS A 178 -14.39 -12.07 5.32
C LYS A 178 -12.93 -11.85 5.70
N THR A 179 -12.63 -11.65 6.99
CA THR A 179 -11.25 -11.53 7.47
C THR A 179 -10.42 -12.77 7.16
N ILE A 180 -10.97 -13.98 7.31
CA ILE A 180 -10.27 -15.23 6.99
C ILE A 180 -9.96 -15.33 5.49
N GLN A 181 -10.95 -15.00 4.65
CA GLN A 181 -10.78 -14.99 3.20
C GLN A 181 -9.74 -13.95 2.74
N GLU A 182 -9.76 -12.74 3.32
CA GLU A 182 -8.78 -11.69 3.03
C GLU A 182 -7.37 -12.09 3.43
N LEU A 183 -7.20 -12.72 4.60
CA LEU A 183 -5.89 -13.24 5.05
C LEU A 183 -5.39 -14.36 4.13
N THR A 184 -6.28 -15.26 3.70
CA THR A 184 -5.96 -16.34 2.75
C THR A 184 -5.48 -15.76 1.43
N GLN A 185 -6.23 -14.83 0.83
CA GLN A 185 -5.84 -14.19 -0.42
C GLN A 185 -4.53 -13.40 -0.27
N MET A 186 -4.32 -12.74 0.87
CA MET A 186 -3.06 -12.04 1.15
C MET A 186 -1.87 -13.00 1.17
N LEU A 187 -2.01 -14.19 1.78
CA LEU A 187 -0.96 -15.21 1.79
C LEU A 187 -0.65 -15.75 0.39
N VAL A 188 -1.68 -16.01 -0.42
CA VAL A 188 -1.53 -16.44 -1.82
C VAL A 188 -0.74 -15.39 -2.61
N ASN A 189 -1.16 -14.12 -2.54
CA ASN A 189 -0.49 -13.02 -3.23
C ASN A 189 0.99 -12.86 -2.80
N LEU A 190 1.27 -13.01 -1.50
CA LEU A 190 2.65 -12.96 -0.99
C LEU A 190 3.51 -14.10 -1.53
N ARG A 191 2.95 -15.32 -1.65
CA ARG A 191 3.64 -16.47 -2.23
C ARG A 191 3.90 -16.31 -3.73
N GLU A 192 2.90 -15.86 -4.49
CA GLU A 192 3.04 -15.58 -5.92
C GLU A 192 4.10 -14.51 -6.20
N ALA A 193 4.21 -13.51 -5.32
CA ALA A 193 5.25 -12.49 -5.38
C ALA A 193 6.63 -12.99 -4.91
N HIS A 194 6.78 -14.27 -4.53
CA HIS A 194 7.99 -14.85 -3.94
C HIS A 194 8.48 -14.15 -2.68
N ILE A 195 7.56 -13.74 -1.82
CA ILE A 195 7.86 -12.96 -0.61
C ILE A 195 7.74 -13.83 0.62
N THR A 196 8.84 -13.89 1.36
CA THR A 196 8.90 -14.61 2.62
C THR A 196 8.01 -13.94 3.65
N VAL A 197 7.05 -14.68 4.19
CA VAL A 197 6.28 -14.27 5.37
C VAL A 197 7.16 -14.52 6.60
N ASP A 198 7.56 -13.44 7.26
CA ASP A 198 8.31 -13.53 8.52
C ASP A 198 7.51 -14.33 9.55
N HIS A 199 8.18 -15.26 10.23
CA HIS A 199 7.58 -16.12 11.25
C HIS A 199 6.42 -17.02 10.78
N LEU A 200 6.39 -17.44 9.52
CA LEU A 200 5.39 -18.39 8.99
C LEU A 200 5.17 -19.62 9.89
N ASN A 201 6.25 -20.18 10.47
CA ASN A 201 6.17 -21.31 11.41
C ASN A 201 5.26 -21.03 12.63
N LYS A 202 5.15 -19.77 13.09
CA LYS A 202 4.25 -19.40 14.19
C LYS A 202 2.79 -19.38 13.74
N CYS A 203 2.51 -18.94 12.51
CA CYS A 203 1.16 -19.03 11.91
C CYS A 203 0.75 -20.50 11.78
N GLN A 204 1.63 -21.34 11.22
CA GLN A 204 1.45 -22.79 11.12
C GLN A 204 1.16 -23.45 12.49
N ASN A 205 1.94 -23.11 13.52
CA ASN A 205 1.69 -23.62 14.87
C ASN A 205 0.36 -23.15 15.47
N HIS A 206 -0.04 -21.90 15.18
CA HIS A 206 -1.32 -21.36 15.63
C HIS A 206 -2.50 -22.08 14.95
N TYR A 207 -2.42 -22.26 13.63
CA TYR A 207 -3.39 -23.00 12.83
C TYR A 207 -3.61 -24.41 13.38
N HIS A 208 -2.54 -25.20 13.51
CA HIS A 208 -2.63 -26.56 14.05
C HIS A 208 -3.20 -26.63 15.46
N ARG A 209 -2.96 -25.61 16.28
CA ARG A 209 -3.54 -25.56 17.63
C ARG A 209 -5.06 -25.39 17.54
N MET A 210 -5.55 -24.51 16.69
CA MET A 210 -6.98 -24.31 16.46
C MET A 210 -7.62 -25.55 15.84
N GLU A 211 -7.01 -26.09 14.79
CA GLU A 211 -7.44 -27.34 14.14
C GLU A 211 -7.61 -28.47 15.16
N ARG A 212 -6.63 -28.69 16.05
CA ARG A 212 -6.76 -29.66 17.14
C ARG A 212 -7.90 -29.37 18.10
N GLN A 213 -8.22 -28.10 18.36
CA GLN A 213 -9.33 -27.73 19.22
C GLN A 213 -10.68 -28.05 18.55
N PHE A 214 -10.82 -27.81 17.25
CA PHE A 214 -11.99 -28.22 16.48
C PHE A 214 -12.13 -29.75 16.43
N VAL A 215 -11.06 -30.48 16.08
CA VAL A 215 -11.06 -31.95 16.01
C VAL A 215 -11.39 -32.60 17.37
N ASN A 216 -10.93 -32.00 18.47
CA ASN A 216 -11.23 -32.50 19.83
C ASN A 216 -12.56 -31.98 20.39
N ASN A 217 -13.39 -31.32 19.59
CA ASN A 217 -14.67 -30.71 20.00
C ASN A 217 -14.54 -29.70 21.17
N GLN A 218 -13.37 -29.06 21.30
CA GLN A 218 -13.15 -27.95 22.25
C GLN A 218 -13.65 -26.63 21.68
N LEU A 219 -13.64 -26.51 20.35
CA LEU A 219 -14.27 -25.43 19.60
C LEU A 219 -15.25 -26.03 18.59
N THR A 220 -16.20 -25.22 18.15
CA THR A 220 -17.16 -25.55 17.08
C THR A 220 -17.05 -24.52 15.98
N PHE A 221 -17.00 -24.97 14.73
CA PHE A 221 -16.99 -24.05 13.59
C PHE A 221 -18.25 -23.17 13.60
N PRO A 222 -18.12 -21.85 13.40
CA PRO A 222 -19.26 -20.94 13.40
C PRO A 222 -20.29 -21.23 12.28
N SER A 223 -19.81 -21.66 11.11
CA SER A 223 -20.63 -22.11 9.97
C SER A 223 -19.81 -23.01 9.05
N ASN A 224 -20.48 -23.69 8.12
CA ASN A 224 -19.80 -24.51 7.11
C ASN A 224 -18.89 -23.66 6.20
N GLU A 225 -19.33 -22.45 5.82
CA GLU A 225 -18.51 -21.55 5.00
C GLU A 225 -17.27 -21.07 5.75
N TRP A 226 -17.35 -20.95 7.09
CA TRP A 226 -16.20 -20.63 7.93
C TRP A 226 -15.22 -21.80 7.98
N GLU A 227 -15.73 -23.03 8.12
CA GLU A 227 -14.93 -24.26 8.05
C GLU A 227 -14.19 -24.36 6.71
N ASP A 228 -14.89 -24.20 5.59
CA ASP A 228 -14.28 -24.20 4.24
C ASP A 228 -13.17 -23.13 4.13
N ALA A 229 -13.42 -21.89 4.58
CA ALA A 229 -12.43 -20.82 4.52
C ALA A 229 -11.24 -21.06 5.46
N PHE A 230 -11.45 -21.76 6.58
CA PHE A 230 -10.37 -22.16 7.47
C PHE A 230 -9.51 -23.25 6.85
N GLU A 231 -10.11 -24.23 6.16
CA GLU A 231 -9.39 -25.25 5.40
C GLU A 231 -8.56 -24.65 4.26
N ASP A 232 -9.14 -23.73 3.46
CA ASP A 232 -8.44 -22.98 2.41
C ASP A 232 -7.22 -22.23 2.95
N LEU A 233 -7.35 -21.65 4.16
CA LEU A 233 -6.24 -20.98 4.84
C LEU A 233 -5.14 -21.98 5.23
N GLY A 234 -5.51 -23.20 5.65
CA GLY A 234 -4.60 -24.31 5.91
C GLY A 234 -3.81 -24.71 4.67
N GLU A 235 -4.49 -24.89 3.53
CA GLU A 235 -3.85 -25.20 2.24
C GLU A 235 -2.86 -24.10 1.82
N ALA A 236 -3.26 -22.84 1.98
CA ALA A 236 -2.42 -21.69 1.65
C ALA A 236 -1.13 -21.64 2.50
N LEU A 237 -1.18 -22.11 3.75
CA LEU A 237 -0.03 -22.26 4.66
C LEU A 237 0.88 -23.45 4.33
N GLY A 238 0.49 -24.29 3.37
CA GLY A 238 1.23 -25.46 2.94
C GLY A 238 0.94 -26.73 3.74
N PHE A 239 -0.28 -26.86 4.27
CA PHE A 239 -0.80 -28.12 4.78
C PHE A 239 -1.62 -28.82 3.69
N ASP A 240 -1.52 -30.15 3.64
CA ASP A 240 -2.32 -31.04 2.78
C ASP A 240 -3.39 -31.74 3.62
#